data_AF-A0A2P2DIK5-F1
#
_entry.id   AF-A0A2P2DIK5-F1
#
_cell.length_a   1.000
_cell.length_b   1.000
_cell.length_c   1.000
_cell.angle_alpha   90.00
_cell.angle_beta   90.00
_cell.angle_gamma   90.00
#
_symmetry.space_group_name_H-M   'P 1'
#
loop_
_entity.id
_entity.type
_entity.pdbx_description
1 polymer ?
#
loop_
_entity_poly.entity_id
_entity_poly.type
_entity_poly.pdbx_seq_one_letter_code
_entity_poly.pdbx_strand_id
1 'polypeptide(L)'
;MSKFPPYYVAIASLLLSVLFYIFGLKEVLFITLPAGIIYFIKGLISDGAFKYPERPIPVSGNVTKTFPKSEVKEKNTKKSENPIDLRSLYLIGYKDSKDNKTVRRITVKKIYGSDYYGDLYLDSFCHERQEPRTFVVSRIQELTDLETGEIIGDPTSYFQNKINNSPLGKVTKSINEFSDTILPMIYLGRSDGKLAKSEKLEIVDFLISKSNDLDRDLLLKEIGKLYCSTEDLLKSLKVLKHKSQSEKDEIVSLADRIVNADKKLDPLEIGIFEKIKLELKS
;
A
#
# COMPACT_ATOMS: atom_id res chain seq x y z
N MET A 1 6.11 54.32 -34.98
CA MET A 1 6.22 53.69 -33.64
C MET A 1 5.21 52.55 -33.55
N SER A 2 5.66 51.30 -33.68
CA SER A 2 4.79 50.12 -33.56
C SER A 2 4.46 49.86 -32.09
N LYS A 3 3.16 49.87 -31.75
CA LYS A 3 2.69 49.47 -30.43
C LYS A 3 2.66 47.94 -30.38
N PHE A 4 3.48 47.35 -29.51
CA PHE A 4 3.40 45.92 -29.25
C PHE A 4 2.06 45.58 -28.57
N PRO A 5 1.46 44.42 -28.90
CA PRO A 5 0.25 43.96 -28.23
C PRO A 5 0.46 43.77 -26.71
N PRO A 6 -0.53 44.10 -25.86
CA PRO A 6 -0.40 44.09 -24.40
C PRO A 6 0.00 42.72 -23.81
N TYR A 7 -0.25 41.62 -24.52
CA TYR A 7 0.12 40.27 -24.05
C TYR A 7 1.64 39.99 -24.11
N TYR A 8 2.41 40.69 -24.98
CA TYR A 8 3.86 40.53 -25.03
C TYR A 8 4.54 41.02 -23.74
N VAL A 9 3.99 42.05 -23.11
CA VAL A 9 4.50 42.59 -21.84
C VAL A 9 4.28 41.61 -20.69
N ALA A 10 3.14 40.92 -20.69
CA ALA A 10 2.82 39.89 -19.69
C ALA A 10 3.74 38.66 -19.83
N ILE A 11 3.98 38.20 -21.06
CA ILE A 11 4.86 37.06 -21.33
C ILE A 11 6.32 37.40 -20.99
N ALA A 12 6.80 38.61 -21.35
CA ALA A 12 8.14 39.05 -21.01
C ALA A 12 8.36 39.13 -19.49
N SER A 13 7.36 39.63 -18.75
CA SER A 13 7.42 39.70 -17.28
C SER A 13 7.46 38.31 -16.63
N LEU A 14 6.67 37.36 -17.14
CA LEU A 14 6.66 35.98 -16.67
C LEU A 14 7.99 35.24 -16.96
N LEU A 15 8.56 35.43 -18.15
CA LEU A 15 9.84 34.83 -18.50
C LEU A 15 10.98 35.41 -17.65
N LEU A 16 10.93 36.71 -17.35
CA LEU A 16 11.94 37.36 -16.53
C LEU A 16 11.91 36.87 -15.06
N SER A 17 10.71 36.66 -14.49
CA SER A 17 10.59 36.14 -13.11
C SER A 17 11.05 34.67 -12.99
N VAL A 18 10.79 33.85 -14.01
CA VAL A 18 11.31 32.47 -14.09
C VAL A 18 12.84 32.47 -14.20
N LEU A 19 13.41 33.39 -14.98
CA LEU A 19 14.86 33.58 -15.07
C LEU A 19 15.47 33.94 -13.71
N PHE A 20 14.91 34.91 -12.97
CA PHE A 20 15.41 35.26 -11.64
C PHE A 20 15.36 34.09 -10.64
N TYR A 21 14.32 33.25 -10.72
CA TYR A 21 14.21 32.05 -9.89
C TYR A 21 15.30 31.01 -10.20
N ILE A 22 15.59 30.77 -11.48
CA ILE A 22 16.62 29.82 -11.90
C ILE A 22 18.02 30.28 -11.50
N PHE A 23 18.29 31.60 -11.53
CA PHE A 23 19.63 32.15 -11.26
C PHE A 23 19.91 32.47 -9.78
N GLY A 24 18.99 32.17 -8.86
CA GLY A 24 19.26 32.22 -7.41
C GLY A 24 19.53 33.61 -6.85
N LEU A 25 19.10 34.68 -7.53
CA LEU A 25 19.15 36.05 -7.04
C LEU A 25 18.10 36.24 -5.94
N LYS A 26 18.51 36.05 -4.68
CA LYS A 26 17.63 36.05 -3.50
C LYS A 26 17.25 37.43 -2.96
N GLU A 27 17.79 38.51 -3.52
CA GLU A 27 17.45 39.87 -3.08
C GLU A 27 16.87 40.67 -4.24
N VAL A 28 15.72 41.30 -3.96
CA VAL A 28 14.98 42.28 -4.79
C VAL A 28 13.93 41.70 -5.75
N LEU A 29 12.66 41.60 -5.29
CA LEU A 29 11.56 42.55 -5.57
C LEU A 29 10.23 41.92 -5.10
N PHE A 30 9.58 42.50 -4.08
CA PHE A 30 8.17 42.23 -3.81
C PHE A 30 7.34 42.84 -4.95
N ILE A 31 7.22 42.13 -6.07
CA ILE A 31 6.24 42.50 -7.09
C ILE A 31 4.88 42.19 -6.50
N THR A 32 4.16 43.23 -6.10
CA THR A 32 2.72 43.13 -5.87
C THR A 32 2.09 42.64 -7.16
N LEU A 33 1.78 41.34 -7.22
CA LEU A 33 1.07 40.77 -8.35
C LEU A 33 -0.25 41.53 -8.49
N PRO A 34 -0.57 42.08 -9.68
CA PRO A 34 -1.85 42.75 -9.89
C PRO A 34 -2.97 41.77 -9.53
N ALA A 35 -4.01 42.28 -8.85
CA ALA A 35 -5.08 41.46 -8.29
C ALA A 35 -5.64 40.41 -9.28
N GLY A 36 -5.66 40.73 -10.58
CA GLY A 36 -6.06 39.80 -11.64
C GLY A 36 -5.26 38.49 -11.70
N ILE A 37 -3.95 38.50 -11.42
CA ILE A 37 -3.12 37.27 -11.41
C ILE A 37 -3.42 36.42 -10.17
N ILE A 38 -3.64 37.07 -9.02
CA ILE A 38 -4.03 36.38 -7.78
C ILE A 38 -5.41 35.73 -7.95
N TYR A 39 -6.37 36.41 -8.60
CA TYR A 39 -7.68 35.85 -8.93
C TYR A 39 -7.60 34.72 -9.96
N PHE A 40 -6.70 34.81 -10.95
CA PHE A 40 -6.49 33.75 -11.93
C PHE A 40 -5.90 32.48 -11.30
N ILE A 41 -4.91 32.61 -10.41
CA ILE A 41 -4.32 31.48 -9.67
C ILE A 41 -5.34 30.90 -8.68
N LYS A 42 -6.10 31.74 -7.96
CA LYS A 42 -7.19 31.26 -7.10
C LYS A 42 -8.29 30.56 -7.89
N GLY A 43 -8.64 31.02 -9.10
CA GLY A 43 -9.57 30.35 -10.00
C GLY A 43 -9.06 28.98 -10.46
N LEU A 44 -7.78 28.89 -10.84
CA LEU A 44 -7.13 27.63 -11.21
C LEU A 44 -7.14 26.59 -10.07
N ILE A 45 -7.02 27.04 -8.82
CA ILE A 45 -7.03 26.16 -7.63
C ILE A 45 -8.46 25.84 -7.17
N SER A 46 -9.39 26.79 -7.29
CA SER A 46 -10.80 26.68 -6.85
C SER A 46 -11.67 25.84 -7.79
N ASP A 47 -11.41 25.88 -9.11
CA ASP A 47 -12.36 25.34 -10.09
C ASP A 47 -12.11 23.87 -10.47
N GLY A 48 -11.24 23.15 -9.75
CA GLY A 48 -10.98 21.72 -10.05
C GLY A 48 -10.48 21.48 -11.49
N ALA A 49 -9.95 22.51 -12.15
CA ALA A 49 -9.55 22.49 -13.55
C ALA A 49 -8.29 21.65 -13.81
N PHE A 50 -7.58 21.25 -12.75
CA PHE A 50 -6.57 20.19 -12.83
C PHE A 50 -7.24 18.82 -12.73
N LYS A 51 -7.91 18.40 -13.81
CA LYS A 51 -8.22 16.98 -14.00
C LYS A 51 -6.89 16.27 -14.21
N TYR A 52 -6.50 15.45 -13.24
CA TYR A 52 -5.46 14.44 -13.49
C TYR A 52 -5.87 13.71 -14.76
N PRO A 53 -4.96 13.49 -15.72
CA PRO A 53 -5.28 12.61 -16.83
C PRO A 53 -5.71 11.29 -16.20
N GLU A 54 -6.98 10.93 -16.39
CA GLU A 54 -7.47 9.61 -16.03
C GLU A 54 -6.57 8.62 -16.76
N ARG A 55 -5.62 8.02 -16.03
CA ARG A 55 -4.88 6.90 -16.58
C ARG A 55 -5.93 5.84 -16.89
N PRO A 56 -5.88 5.19 -18.06
CA PRO A 56 -6.79 4.10 -18.33
C PRO A 56 -6.66 3.08 -17.19
N ILE A 57 -7.73 2.96 -16.41
CA ILE A 57 -7.92 1.84 -15.49
C ILE A 57 -7.76 0.60 -16.38
N PRO A 58 -6.95 -0.41 -16.01
CA PRO A 58 -6.95 -1.66 -16.74
C PRO A 58 -8.40 -2.16 -16.79
N VAL A 59 -9.00 -2.10 -17.98
CA VAL A 59 -10.39 -2.45 -18.20
C VAL A 59 -10.54 -3.90 -17.77
N SER A 60 -11.23 -4.15 -16.66
CA SER A 60 -11.74 -5.49 -16.38
C SER A 60 -12.82 -5.75 -17.42
N GLY A 61 -12.43 -6.34 -18.56
CA GLY A 61 -13.37 -6.70 -19.60
C GLY A 61 -14.51 -7.51 -19.00
N ASN A 62 -15.74 -7.04 -19.19
CA ASN A 62 -16.95 -7.80 -18.95
C ASN A 62 -16.94 -9.03 -19.85
N VAL A 63 -16.47 -10.15 -19.30
CA VAL A 63 -16.58 -11.45 -19.92
C VAL A 63 -17.97 -12.00 -19.59
N THR A 64 -18.97 -11.61 -20.39
CA THR A 64 -20.20 -12.40 -20.52
C THR A 64 -19.86 -13.69 -21.27
N LYS A 65 -19.52 -14.74 -20.52
CA LYS A 65 -19.41 -16.10 -21.06
C LYS A 65 -20.76 -16.80 -20.88
N THR A 66 -21.50 -16.93 -21.98
CA THR A 66 -22.35 -18.10 -22.18
C THR A 66 -21.45 -19.34 -22.14
N PHE A 67 -21.81 -20.32 -21.31
CA PHE A 67 -21.02 -21.53 -21.12
C PHE A 67 -21.43 -22.60 -22.14
N PRO A 68 -20.57 -22.97 -23.11
CA PRO A 68 -20.63 -24.29 -23.69
C PRO A 68 -20.10 -25.30 -22.66
N LYS A 69 -20.88 -26.35 -22.39
CA LYS A 69 -20.44 -27.52 -21.62
C LYS A 69 -19.32 -28.22 -22.39
N SER A 70 -18.08 -28.14 -21.90
CA SER A 70 -17.09 -29.24 -21.88
C SER A 70 -15.70 -28.74 -21.47
N GLU A 71 -15.00 -29.61 -20.74
CA GLU A 71 -13.58 -29.58 -20.34
C GLU A 71 -13.17 -28.55 -19.27
N VAL A 72 -13.11 -29.05 -18.04
CA VAL A 72 -12.50 -28.41 -16.87
C VAL A 72 -11.00 -28.25 -17.14
N LYS A 73 -10.58 -27.03 -17.50
CA LYS A 73 -9.19 -26.58 -17.32
C LYS A 73 -9.11 -25.83 -15.99
N GLU A 74 -8.30 -26.36 -15.07
CA GLU A 74 -7.96 -25.75 -13.79
C GLU A 74 -7.56 -24.29 -13.99
N LYS A 75 -8.36 -23.37 -13.43
CA LYS A 75 -7.99 -21.96 -13.34
C LYS A 75 -6.98 -21.82 -12.20
N ASN A 76 -5.74 -21.51 -12.56
CA ASN A 76 -4.72 -20.98 -11.67
C ASN A 76 -5.24 -19.72 -10.96
N THR A 77 -5.72 -19.88 -9.73
CA THR A 77 -5.90 -18.78 -8.78
C THR A 77 -4.50 -18.27 -8.39
N LYS A 78 -4.25 -16.97 -8.58
CA LYS A 78 -2.97 -16.33 -8.25
C LYS A 78 -2.61 -16.62 -6.79
N LYS A 79 -1.58 -17.45 -6.63
CA LYS A 79 -1.02 -17.93 -5.36
C LYS A 79 -0.30 -16.77 -4.68
N SER A 80 -0.65 -16.42 -3.45
CA SER A 80 0.13 -15.45 -2.65
C SER A 80 1.51 -16.05 -2.33
N GLU A 81 2.59 -15.45 -2.82
CA GLU A 81 3.95 -16.02 -2.80
C GLU A 81 4.81 -15.55 -1.61
N ASN A 82 4.37 -15.81 -0.38
CA ASN A 82 5.26 -15.87 0.78
C ASN A 82 4.66 -16.85 1.81
N PRO A 83 4.68 -18.18 1.55
CA PRO A 83 4.21 -19.16 2.54
C PRO A 83 5.12 -19.14 3.77
N ILE A 84 4.52 -19.05 4.95
CA ILE A 84 5.23 -19.36 6.20
C ILE A 84 5.58 -20.86 6.11
N ASP A 85 6.89 -21.20 6.08
CA ASP A 85 7.33 -22.60 6.01
C ASP A 85 7.06 -23.27 7.36
N LEU A 86 5.99 -24.05 7.40
CA LEU A 86 5.46 -24.65 8.63
C LEU A 86 5.41 -26.17 8.50
N ARG A 87 6.55 -26.79 8.14
CA ARG A 87 6.71 -28.26 8.02
C ARG A 87 6.44 -29.06 9.29
N SER A 88 5.79 -28.45 10.28
CA SER A 88 5.24 -29.07 11.47
C SER A 88 4.20 -30.14 11.09
N LEU A 89 4.32 -31.28 11.78
CA LEU A 89 3.40 -32.40 11.70
C LEU A 89 2.31 -32.27 12.79
N TYR A 90 1.04 -32.33 12.39
CA TYR A 90 -0.10 -32.23 13.30
C TYR A 90 -1.04 -33.43 13.19
N LEU A 91 -1.67 -33.80 14.30
CA LEU A 91 -2.88 -34.63 14.33
C LEU A 91 -4.08 -33.71 14.50
N ILE A 92 -5.07 -33.84 13.63
CA ILE A 92 -6.30 -33.06 13.69
C ILE A 92 -7.54 -33.94 13.81
N GLY A 93 -8.46 -33.56 14.68
CA GLY A 93 -9.86 -33.94 14.62
C GLY A 93 -10.59 -32.95 13.73
N TYR A 94 -11.12 -33.40 12.59
CA TYR A 94 -11.66 -32.54 11.55
C TYR A 94 -13.10 -32.89 11.20
N LYS A 95 -13.95 -31.87 11.11
CA LYS A 95 -15.35 -32.00 10.70
C LYS A 95 -15.52 -31.55 9.25
N ASP A 96 -15.92 -32.46 8.37
CA ASP A 96 -16.11 -32.13 6.96
C ASP A 96 -17.39 -31.28 6.71
N SER A 97 -17.64 -30.92 5.45
CA SER A 97 -18.84 -30.13 5.07
C SER A 97 -20.16 -30.89 5.23
N LYS A 98 -20.11 -32.20 5.51
CA LYS A 98 -21.26 -33.08 5.73
C LYS A 98 -21.36 -33.50 7.21
N ASP A 99 -20.69 -32.78 8.11
CA ASP A 99 -20.65 -33.04 9.55
C ASP A 99 -19.88 -34.30 9.98
N ASN A 100 -19.23 -35.02 9.05
CA ASN A 100 -18.50 -36.23 9.43
C ASN A 100 -17.20 -35.86 10.14
N LYS A 101 -16.98 -36.47 11.31
CA LYS A 101 -15.73 -36.35 12.05
C LYS A 101 -14.71 -37.35 11.51
N THR A 102 -13.51 -36.86 11.25
CA THR A 102 -12.36 -37.66 10.82
C THR A 102 -11.12 -37.25 11.60
N VAL A 103 -10.25 -38.20 11.91
CA VAL A 103 -8.93 -37.91 12.49
C VAL A 103 -7.88 -38.05 11.39
N ARG A 104 -6.99 -37.06 11.27
CA ARG A 104 -6.00 -37.00 10.18
C ARG A 104 -4.65 -36.50 10.65
N ARG A 105 -3.58 -37.07 10.11
CA ARG A 105 -2.23 -36.51 10.22
C ARG A 105 -1.99 -35.63 9.01
N ILE A 106 -1.54 -34.41 9.28
CA ILE A 106 -1.26 -33.41 8.25
C ILE A 106 0.12 -32.80 8.45
N THR A 107 0.84 -32.60 7.36
CA THR A 107 2.03 -31.73 7.34
C THR A 107 1.64 -30.42 6.69
N VAL A 108 1.62 -29.35 7.47
CA VAL A 108 1.24 -28.02 6.99
C VAL A 108 2.36 -27.50 6.08
N LYS A 109 1.98 -26.92 4.94
CA LYS A 109 2.95 -26.32 4.00
C LYS A 109 2.78 -24.81 3.95
N LYS A 110 1.55 -24.33 4.07
CA LYS A 110 1.21 -22.92 4.00
C LYS A 110 -0.06 -22.66 4.80
N ILE A 111 -0.11 -21.50 5.45
CA ILE A 111 -1.33 -20.95 6.04
C ILE A 111 -1.65 -19.64 5.31
N TYR A 112 -2.92 -19.43 5.01
CA TYR A 112 -3.40 -18.18 4.43
C TYR A 112 -4.84 -17.91 4.87
N GLY A 113 -5.22 -16.64 4.94
CA GLY A 113 -6.59 -16.22 5.23
C GLY A 113 -7.41 -16.02 3.96
N SER A 114 -8.74 -16.06 4.10
CA SER A 114 -9.66 -15.48 3.12
C SER A 114 -9.90 -14.01 3.46
N ASP A 115 -9.73 -13.12 2.48
CA ASP A 115 -9.95 -11.67 2.61
C ASP A 115 -11.41 -11.32 2.97
N TYR A 116 -12.37 -12.24 2.79
CA TYR A 116 -13.81 -11.95 2.89
C TYR A 116 -14.53 -12.62 4.06
N TYR A 117 -14.02 -13.73 4.61
CA TYR A 117 -14.78 -14.56 5.55
C TYR A 117 -14.06 -14.89 6.86
N GLY A 118 -12.88 -14.31 7.11
CA GLY A 118 -12.17 -14.43 8.39
C GLY A 118 -11.61 -15.83 8.70
N ASP A 119 -11.96 -16.85 7.91
CA ASP A 119 -11.43 -18.20 8.05
C ASP A 119 -9.98 -18.29 7.55
N LEU A 120 -9.21 -19.11 8.28
CA LEU A 120 -7.88 -19.53 7.87
C LEU A 120 -7.93 -20.87 7.15
N TYR A 121 -7.02 -21.04 6.18
CA TYR A 121 -6.87 -22.26 5.40
C TYR A 121 -5.45 -22.80 5.56
N LEU A 122 -5.36 -24.12 5.75
CA LEU A 122 -4.11 -24.87 5.82
C LEU A 122 -3.93 -25.67 4.52
N ASP A 123 -3.02 -25.24 3.66
CA ASP A 123 -2.54 -26.09 2.57
C ASP A 123 -1.56 -27.10 3.16
N SER A 124 -1.95 -28.37 3.13
CA SER A 124 -1.24 -29.43 3.83
C SER A 124 -1.11 -30.69 2.98
N PHE A 125 -0.15 -31.55 3.32
CA PHE A 125 -0.15 -32.93 2.85
C PHE A 125 -0.92 -33.80 3.85
N CYS A 126 -1.95 -34.51 3.40
CA CYS A 126 -2.76 -35.40 4.24
C CYS A 126 -2.22 -36.83 4.12
N HIS A 127 -1.73 -37.39 5.23
CA HIS A 127 -1.06 -38.70 5.22
C HIS A 127 -2.04 -39.87 5.03
N GLU A 128 -3.27 -39.76 5.53
CA GLU A 128 -4.31 -40.80 5.38
C GLU A 128 -4.85 -40.89 3.94
N ARG A 129 -4.64 -39.83 3.15
CA ARG A 129 -5.03 -39.79 1.73
C ARG A 129 -3.83 -39.79 0.77
N GLN A 130 -2.62 -39.67 1.31
CA GLN A 130 -1.37 -39.56 0.57
C GLN A 130 -1.40 -38.47 -0.52
N GLU A 131 -2.09 -37.36 -0.26
CA GLU A 131 -2.29 -36.29 -1.25
C GLU A 131 -2.33 -34.89 -0.60
N PRO A 132 -2.02 -33.81 -1.36
CA PRO A 132 -2.24 -32.44 -0.92
C PRO A 132 -3.73 -32.13 -0.72
N ARG A 133 -4.08 -31.47 0.39
CA ARG A 133 -5.44 -31.01 0.69
C ARG A 133 -5.40 -29.69 1.46
N THR A 134 -6.44 -28.88 1.24
CA THR A 134 -6.69 -27.67 2.02
C THR A 134 -7.69 -27.97 3.13
N PHE A 135 -7.37 -27.53 4.35
CA PHE A 135 -8.24 -27.67 5.52
C PHE A 135 -8.69 -26.29 6.00
N VAL A 136 -9.96 -26.13 6.37
CA VAL A 136 -10.48 -24.88 6.96
C VAL A 136 -10.27 -24.94 8.47
N VAL A 137 -9.59 -23.96 9.05
CA VAL A 137 -9.18 -24.01 10.46
C VAL A 137 -10.38 -24.05 11.41
N SER A 138 -11.46 -23.32 11.13
CA SER A 138 -12.69 -23.35 11.93
C SER A 138 -13.37 -24.73 11.99
N ARG A 139 -13.00 -25.65 11.10
CA ARG A 139 -13.50 -27.03 11.08
C ARG A 139 -12.60 -28.02 11.83
N ILE A 140 -11.44 -27.57 12.32
CA ILE A 140 -10.56 -28.34 13.18
C ILE A 140 -11.13 -28.25 14.60
N GLN A 141 -11.55 -29.39 15.14
CA GLN A 141 -12.14 -29.52 16.47
C GLN A 141 -11.09 -29.87 17.54
N GLU A 142 -10.05 -30.60 17.13
CA GLU A 142 -8.96 -31.03 17.99
C GLU A 142 -7.66 -30.85 17.20
N LEU A 143 -6.62 -30.35 17.87
CA LEU A 143 -5.30 -30.16 17.27
C LEU A 143 -4.23 -30.64 18.25
N THR A 144 -3.31 -31.46 17.77
CA THR A 144 -2.14 -31.90 18.53
C THR A 144 -0.90 -31.71 17.67
N ASP A 145 0.10 -31.04 18.22
CA ASP A 145 1.42 -30.98 17.62
C ASP A 145 2.13 -32.31 17.87
N LEU A 146 2.42 -33.06 16.79
CA LEU A 146 3.01 -34.39 16.92
C LEU A 146 4.53 -34.35 17.16
N GLU A 147 5.18 -33.20 16.98
CA GLU A 147 6.59 -33.04 17.30
C GLU A 147 6.79 -32.81 18.79
N THR A 148 5.93 -31.99 19.41
CA THR A 148 6.03 -31.64 20.85
C THR A 148 5.13 -32.48 21.75
N GLY A 149 4.09 -33.12 21.20
CA GLY A 149 3.04 -33.79 21.96
C GLY A 149 2.01 -32.83 22.59
N GLU A 150 2.09 -31.53 22.30
CA GLU A 150 1.20 -30.51 22.87
C GLU A 150 -0.21 -30.60 22.27
N ILE A 151 -1.23 -30.62 23.14
CA ILE A 151 -2.64 -30.54 22.75
C ILE A 151 -3.05 -29.07 22.74
N ILE A 152 -3.49 -28.58 21.58
CA ILE A 152 -3.85 -27.19 21.34
C ILE A 152 -5.38 -27.05 21.42
N GLY A 153 -5.86 -26.38 22.47
CA GLY A 153 -7.29 -26.24 22.76
C GLY A 153 -8.05 -25.29 21.83
N ASP A 154 -7.38 -24.30 21.23
CA ASP A 154 -7.96 -23.38 20.25
C ASP A 154 -7.10 -23.35 18.97
N PRO A 155 -7.44 -24.20 17.98
CA PRO A 155 -6.72 -24.24 16.71
C PRO A 155 -6.74 -22.91 15.95
N THR A 156 -7.83 -22.14 16.05
CA THR A 156 -7.99 -20.89 15.32
C THR A 156 -7.03 -19.84 15.85
N SER A 157 -7.07 -19.59 17.16
CA SER A 157 -6.16 -18.65 17.81
C SER A 157 -4.70 -19.08 17.66
N TYR A 158 -4.41 -20.38 17.74
CA TYR A 158 -3.06 -20.90 17.54
C TYR A 158 -2.50 -20.55 16.15
N PHE A 159 -3.22 -20.87 15.07
CA PHE A 159 -2.74 -20.58 13.72
C PHE A 159 -2.74 -19.07 13.40
N GLN A 160 -3.70 -18.30 13.93
CA GLN A 160 -3.67 -16.84 13.83
C GLN A 160 -2.41 -16.26 14.50
N ASN A 161 -2.09 -16.71 15.71
CA ASN A 161 -0.87 -16.30 16.41
C ASN A 161 0.39 -16.71 15.63
N LYS A 162 0.41 -17.91 15.04
CA LYS A 162 1.53 -18.36 14.21
C LYS A 162 1.73 -17.47 12.97
N ILE A 163 0.65 -17.03 12.33
CA ILE A 163 0.71 -16.06 11.23
C ILE A 163 1.20 -14.70 11.74
N ASN A 164 0.55 -14.15 12.77
CA ASN A 164 0.83 -12.82 13.29
C ASN A 164 2.28 -12.68 13.78
N ASN A 165 2.85 -13.76 14.31
CA ASN A 165 4.23 -13.80 14.79
C ASN A 165 5.25 -14.17 13.70
N SER A 166 4.81 -14.56 12.51
CA SER A 166 5.72 -14.80 11.38
C SER A 166 6.32 -13.49 10.86
N PRO A 167 7.48 -13.50 10.19
CA PRO A 167 8.08 -12.30 9.61
C PRO A 167 7.11 -11.54 8.68
N LEU A 168 6.36 -12.28 7.85
CA LEU A 168 5.35 -11.68 6.97
C LEU A 168 4.19 -11.08 7.77
N GLY A 169 3.67 -11.79 8.78
CA GLY A 169 2.59 -11.28 9.61
C GLY A 169 2.96 -10.00 10.36
N LYS A 170 4.18 -9.93 10.89
CA LYS A 170 4.73 -8.71 11.52
C LYS A 170 4.81 -7.55 10.54
N VAL A 171 5.33 -7.79 9.33
CA VAL A 171 5.39 -6.80 8.24
C VAL A 171 3.98 -6.33 7.84
N THR A 172 3.05 -7.25 7.57
CA THR A 172 1.68 -6.90 7.21
C THR A 172 0.97 -6.13 8.31
N LYS A 173 1.15 -6.53 9.57
CA LYS A 173 0.60 -5.81 10.73
C LYS A 173 1.12 -4.38 10.80
N SER A 174 2.44 -4.18 10.68
CA SER A 174 3.05 -2.84 10.69
C SER A 174 2.57 -1.97 9.52
N ILE A 175 2.50 -2.52 8.30
CA ILE A 175 1.96 -1.80 7.14
C ILE A 175 0.51 -1.37 7.39
N ASN A 176 -0.32 -2.25 7.94
CA ASN A 176 -1.74 -1.95 8.23
C ASN A 176 -1.88 -0.89 9.33
N GLU A 177 -1.09 -1.01 10.40
CA GLU A 177 -1.08 -0.08 11.53
C GLU A 177 -0.70 1.35 11.10
N PHE A 178 0.23 1.50 10.16
CA PHE A 178 0.68 2.79 9.63
C PHE A 178 0.11 3.09 8.24
N SER A 179 -0.96 2.41 7.81
CA SER A 179 -1.50 2.51 6.45
C SER A 179 -1.91 3.93 6.08
N ASP A 180 -2.51 4.69 7.01
CA ASP A 180 -2.86 6.09 6.80
C ASP A 180 -1.65 7.01 6.54
N THR A 181 -0.46 6.61 6.97
CA THR A 181 0.78 7.35 6.69
C THR A 181 1.46 6.83 5.42
N ILE A 182 1.55 5.51 5.26
CA ILE A 182 2.25 4.87 4.15
C ILE A 182 1.53 5.12 2.82
N LEU A 183 0.20 5.01 2.77
CA LEU A 183 -0.53 5.14 1.51
C LEU A 183 -0.33 6.50 0.83
N PRO A 184 -0.38 7.64 1.53
CA PRO A 184 0.03 8.93 0.96
C PRO A 184 1.47 8.95 0.42
N MET A 185 2.42 8.30 1.12
CA MET A 185 3.81 8.21 0.66
C MET A 185 3.96 7.34 -0.59
N ILE A 186 3.21 6.24 -0.68
CA ILE A 186 3.13 5.40 -1.89
C ILE A 186 2.55 6.18 -3.05
N TYR A 187 1.54 7.02 -2.82
CA TYR A 187 0.96 7.88 -3.85
C TYR A 187 1.97 8.94 -4.32
N LEU A 188 2.65 9.59 -3.38
CA LEU A 188 3.69 10.59 -3.63
C LEU A 188 4.79 10.05 -4.53
N GLY A 189 5.48 8.98 -4.11
CA GLY A 189 6.58 8.39 -4.88
C GLY A 189 6.15 7.53 -6.08
N ARG A 190 4.84 7.47 -6.41
CA ARG A 190 4.36 6.83 -7.65
C ARG A 190 3.73 7.81 -8.62
N SER A 191 3.87 9.10 -8.37
CA SER A 191 3.27 10.12 -9.22
C SER A 191 3.77 10.03 -10.67
N ASP A 192 5.01 9.60 -10.88
CA ASP A 192 5.63 9.32 -12.19
C ASP A 192 5.29 7.92 -12.77
N GLY A 193 4.61 7.07 -11.99
CA GLY A 193 4.22 5.71 -12.33
C GLY A 193 5.08 4.58 -11.77
N LYS A 194 6.19 4.86 -11.06
CA LYS A 194 7.03 3.83 -10.44
C LYS A 194 7.63 4.32 -9.13
N LEU A 195 7.50 3.51 -8.08
CA LEU A 195 8.19 3.76 -6.82
C LEU A 195 9.66 3.29 -6.93
N ALA A 196 10.60 4.24 -6.89
CA ALA A 196 12.04 3.99 -6.95
C ALA A 196 12.53 3.24 -5.70
N LYS A 197 13.72 2.64 -5.79
CA LYS A 197 14.26 1.83 -4.68
C LYS A 197 14.63 2.72 -3.47
N SER A 198 15.21 3.89 -3.74
CA SER A 198 15.57 4.93 -2.76
C SER A 198 14.34 5.40 -1.98
N GLU A 199 13.25 5.75 -2.65
CA GLU A 199 11.99 6.15 -2.00
C GLU A 199 11.38 5.05 -1.13
N LYS A 200 11.43 3.79 -1.59
CA LYS A 200 10.98 2.66 -0.76
C LYS A 200 11.79 2.54 0.51
N LEU A 201 13.10 2.80 0.46
CA LEU A 201 13.97 2.71 1.62
C LEU A 201 13.58 3.75 2.68
N GLU A 202 13.16 4.94 2.30
CA GLU A 202 12.65 5.94 3.24
C GLU A 202 11.40 5.45 4.00
N ILE A 203 10.48 4.79 3.30
CA ILE A 203 9.26 4.20 3.91
C ILE A 203 9.62 3.00 4.80
N VAL A 204 10.54 2.14 4.34
CA VAL A 204 11.07 1.01 5.12
C VAL A 204 11.71 1.49 6.42
N ASP A 205 12.55 2.51 6.34
CA ASP A 205 13.30 3.04 7.48
C ASP A 205 12.36 3.71 8.49
N PHE A 206 11.33 4.41 8.00
CA PHE A 206 10.25 4.90 8.85
C PHE A 206 9.58 3.76 9.62
N LEU A 207 9.16 2.68 8.95
CA LEU A 207 8.48 1.57 9.62
C LEU A 207 9.37 0.81 10.61
N ILE A 208 10.65 0.61 10.27
CA ILE A 208 11.63 -0.01 11.17
C ILE A 208 11.84 0.86 12.42
N SER A 209 11.79 2.19 12.29
CA SER A 209 11.88 3.08 13.46
C SER A 209 10.64 3.05 14.35
N LYS A 210 9.49 2.60 13.83
CA LYS A 210 8.22 2.47 14.57
C LYS A 210 7.99 1.09 15.17
N SER A 211 8.63 0.07 14.63
CA SER A 211 8.41 -1.32 15.04
C SER A 211 9.73 -2.05 15.14
N ASN A 212 10.01 -2.59 16.32
CA ASN A 212 11.13 -3.49 16.52
C ASN A 212 10.85 -4.80 15.79
N ASP A 213 11.90 -5.43 15.24
CA ASP A 213 11.84 -6.79 14.68
C ASP A 213 11.03 -6.93 13.37
N LEU A 214 11.33 -6.06 12.38
CA LEU A 214 10.85 -6.20 11.00
C LEU A 214 11.96 -6.66 10.06
N ASP A 215 11.65 -7.63 9.20
CA ASP A 215 12.53 -8.05 8.11
C ASP A 215 12.55 -6.98 7.01
N ARG A 216 13.70 -6.32 6.84
CA ARG A 216 13.89 -5.20 5.92
C ARG A 216 13.66 -5.57 4.46
N ASP A 217 14.16 -6.73 4.03
CA ASP A 217 14.07 -7.16 2.63
C ASP A 217 12.64 -7.57 2.28
N LEU A 218 11.96 -8.25 3.22
CA LEU A 218 10.56 -8.57 3.09
C LEU A 218 9.69 -7.30 3.05
N LEU A 219 9.97 -6.33 3.92
CA LEU A 219 9.26 -5.06 3.96
C LEU A 219 9.42 -4.28 2.65
N LEU A 220 10.64 -4.21 2.11
CA LEU A 220 10.92 -3.60 0.81
C LEU A 220 10.12 -4.25 -0.32
N LYS A 221 10.02 -5.58 -0.32
CA LYS A 221 9.22 -6.36 -1.27
C LYS A 221 7.72 -6.07 -1.14
N GLU A 222 7.18 -6.03 0.08
CA GLU A 222 5.75 -5.78 0.32
C GLU A 222 5.35 -4.33 0.00
N ILE A 223 6.15 -3.33 0.41
CA ILE A 223 5.94 -1.91 0.04
C ILE A 223 5.89 -1.75 -1.48
N GLY A 224 6.76 -2.46 -2.21
CA GLY A 224 6.77 -2.45 -3.67
C GLY A 224 5.47 -2.93 -4.33
N LYS A 225 4.63 -3.69 -3.62
CA LYS A 225 3.35 -4.21 -4.12
C LYS A 225 2.16 -3.30 -3.79
N LEU A 226 2.30 -2.40 -2.82
CA LEU A 226 1.22 -1.51 -2.41
C LEU A 226 0.80 -0.60 -3.55
N TYR A 227 -0.45 -0.15 -3.52
CA TYR A 227 -1.00 0.82 -4.45
C TYR A 227 -1.91 1.76 -3.66
N CYS A 228 -1.93 3.03 -4.04
CA CYS A 228 -2.77 4.04 -3.43
C CYS A 228 -3.53 4.77 -4.54
N SER A 229 -4.86 4.78 -4.46
CA SER A 229 -5.69 5.60 -5.35
C SER A 229 -5.79 7.04 -4.85
N THR A 230 -6.32 7.93 -5.68
CA THR A 230 -6.61 9.32 -5.26
C THR A 230 -7.60 9.34 -4.10
N GLU A 231 -8.60 8.46 -4.12
CA GLU A 231 -9.59 8.31 -3.07
C GLU A 231 -8.95 7.87 -1.74
N ASP A 232 -8.02 6.91 -1.79
CA ASP A 232 -7.29 6.44 -0.61
C ASP A 232 -6.41 7.54 -0.02
N LEU A 233 -5.68 8.29 -0.87
CA LEU A 233 -4.92 9.47 -0.44
C LEU A 233 -5.82 10.46 0.31
N LEU A 234 -6.97 10.81 -0.27
CA LEU A 234 -7.89 11.77 0.34
C LEU A 234 -8.47 11.25 1.67
N LYS A 235 -8.76 9.96 1.78
CA LYS A 235 -9.20 9.33 3.04
C LYS A 235 -8.10 9.41 4.10
N SER A 236 -6.89 9.00 3.77
CA SER A 236 -5.74 9.03 4.68
C SER A 236 -5.45 10.45 5.14
N LEU A 237 -5.45 11.44 4.25
CA LEU A 237 -5.25 12.85 4.62
C LEU A 237 -6.28 13.36 5.64
N LYS A 238 -7.54 12.93 5.55
CA LYS A 238 -8.56 13.27 6.56
C LYS A 238 -8.22 12.70 7.93
N VAL A 239 -7.72 11.47 8.00
CA VAL A 239 -7.29 10.85 9.27
C VAL A 239 -6.07 11.56 9.83
N LEU A 240 -5.06 11.83 8.99
CA LEU A 240 -3.80 12.47 9.40
C LEU A 240 -3.99 13.88 9.96
N LYS A 241 -5.03 14.62 9.53
CA LYS A 241 -5.39 15.93 10.10
C LYS A 241 -5.65 15.91 11.60
N HIS A 242 -6.14 14.79 12.12
CA HIS A 242 -6.49 14.64 13.53
C HIS A 242 -5.34 14.09 14.38
N LYS A 243 -4.17 13.82 13.79
CA LYS A 243 -2.97 13.42 14.53
C LYS A 243 -2.34 14.59 15.29
N SER A 244 -1.50 14.26 16.26
CA SER A 244 -0.75 15.26 17.02
C SER A 244 0.21 16.05 16.13
N GLN A 245 0.58 17.27 16.53
CA GLN A 245 1.52 18.09 15.75
C GLN A 245 2.86 17.37 15.54
N SER A 246 3.36 16.67 16.56
CA SER A 246 4.60 15.90 16.46
C SER A 246 4.53 14.81 15.39
N GLU A 247 3.41 14.10 15.29
CA GLU A 247 3.20 13.08 14.25
C GLU A 247 3.08 13.74 12.86
N LYS A 248 2.36 14.87 12.76
CA LYS A 248 2.23 15.63 11.51
C LYS A 248 3.61 16.07 10.99
N ASP A 249 4.46 16.58 11.86
CA ASP A 249 5.82 17.03 11.50
C ASP A 249 6.69 15.86 11.04
N GLU A 250 6.58 14.70 11.69
CA GLU A 250 7.29 13.48 11.29
C GLU A 250 6.84 12.99 9.90
N ILE A 251 5.53 13.03 9.62
CA ILE A 251 4.97 12.66 8.31
C ILE A 251 5.45 13.62 7.22
N VAL A 252 5.45 14.93 7.49
CA VAL A 252 5.96 15.93 6.54
C VAL A 252 7.46 15.72 6.31
N SER A 253 8.23 15.39 7.35
CA SER A 253 9.65 15.06 7.21
C SER A 253 9.88 13.80 6.38
N LEU A 254 9.06 12.76 6.54
CA LEU A 254 9.13 11.56 5.69
C LEU A 254 8.83 11.89 4.22
N ALA A 255 7.76 12.67 3.97
CA ALA A 255 7.40 13.08 2.62
C ALA A 255 8.52 13.89 1.95
N ASP A 256 9.17 14.78 2.70
CA ASP A 256 10.32 15.56 2.23
C ASP A 256 11.52 14.65 1.89
N ARG A 257 11.82 13.64 2.72
CA ARG A 257 12.88 12.68 2.40
C ARG A 257 12.58 11.86 1.15
N ILE A 258 11.33 11.46 0.92
CA ILE A 258 10.94 10.73 -0.29
C ILE A 258 11.15 11.58 -1.54
N VAL A 259 10.64 12.81 -1.56
CA VAL A 259 10.79 13.74 -2.70
C VAL A 259 12.27 14.01 -3.01
N ASN A 260 13.11 14.10 -1.97
CA ASN A 260 14.53 14.36 -2.12
C ASN A 260 15.39 13.08 -2.23
N ALA A 261 14.79 11.88 -2.23
CA ALA A 261 15.52 10.62 -2.26
C ALA A 261 16.24 10.44 -3.60
N ASP A 262 15.62 10.92 -4.68
CA ASP A 262 16.18 10.95 -6.02
C ASP A 262 16.65 12.35 -6.41
N LYS A 263 17.73 12.42 -7.21
CA LYS A 263 18.35 13.70 -7.60
C LYS A 263 17.50 14.55 -8.56
N LYS A 264 16.36 14.04 -9.02
CA LYS A 264 15.53 14.68 -10.03
C LYS A 264 14.12 14.86 -9.48
N LEU A 265 13.81 16.09 -9.10
CA LEU A 265 12.48 16.44 -8.62
C LEU A 265 11.47 16.44 -9.77
N ASP A 266 10.38 15.67 -9.62
CA ASP A 266 9.26 15.71 -10.54
C ASP A 266 8.23 16.77 -10.11
N PRO A 267 7.68 17.59 -11.04
CA PRO A 267 6.68 18.60 -10.69
C PRO A 267 5.41 18.04 -10.03
N LEU A 268 5.02 16.80 -10.33
CA LEU A 268 3.85 16.17 -9.71
C LEU A 268 4.13 15.78 -8.26
N GLU A 269 5.33 15.28 -7.96
CA GLU A 269 5.76 14.98 -6.58
C GLU A 269 5.73 16.25 -5.74
N ILE A 270 6.27 17.35 -6.25
CA ILE A 270 6.25 18.65 -5.58
C ILE A 270 4.80 19.08 -5.30
N GLY A 271 3.91 18.95 -6.29
CA GLY A 271 2.51 19.31 -6.13
C GLY A 271 1.78 18.48 -5.06
N ILE A 272 2.04 17.17 -5.01
CA ILE A 272 1.47 16.26 -4.01
C ILE A 272 2.05 16.55 -2.63
N PHE A 273 3.36 16.78 -2.54
CA PHE A 273 4.04 17.11 -1.30
C PHE A 273 3.50 18.41 -0.68
N GLU A 274 3.38 19.48 -1.47
CA GLU A 274 2.81 20.74 -0.99
C GLU A 274 1.35 20.57 -0.56
N LYS A 275 0.58 19.72 -1.26
CA LYS A 275 -0.77 19.36 -0.81
C LYS A 275 -0.75 18.67 0.57
N ILE A 276 0.09 17.67 0.77
CA ILE A 276 0.23 16.98 2.07
C ILE A 276 0.57 18.00 3.17
N LYS A 277 1.56 18.85 2.92
CA LYS A 277 2.02 19.88 3.86
C LYS A 277 0.93 20.89 4.21
N LEU A 278 0.15 21.35 3.23
CA LEU A 278 -0.97 22.27 3.48
C LEU A 278 -2.06 21.61 4.34
N GLU A 279 -2.41 20.37 4.05
CA GLU A 279 -3.45 19.63 4.77
C GLU A 279 -3.04 19.28 6.21
N LEU A 280 -1.74 19.14 6.49
CA LEU A 280 -1.25 18.83 7.84
C LEU A 280 -0.91 20.07 8.67
N LYS A 281 -0.67 21.23 8.06
CA LYS A 281 -0.46 22.50 8.78
C LYS A 281 -1.73 23.13 9.34
N SER A 282 -2.89 22.77 8.78
CA SER A 282 -4.22 23.15 9.28
C SER A 282 -4.64 22.32 10.49
#